data_AF-A0A3S0F0U2-F1
#
_entry.id   AF-A0A3S0F0U2-F1
#
_cell.length_a   1.000
_cell.length_b   1.000
_cell.length_c   1.000
_cell.angle_alpha   90.00
_cell.angle_beta   90.00
_cell.angle_gamma   90.00
#
_symmetry.space_group_name_H-M   'P 1'
#
loop_
_entity.id
_entity.type
_entity.pdbx_description
1 polymer ?
#
loop_
_entity_poly.entity_id
_entity_poly.type
_entity_poly.pdbx_seq_one_letter_code
_entity_poly.pdbx_strand_id
1 'polypeptide(L)'
;MNCLPLLRVSARLLDLHDSQRVPGNSPVYTQEDRPGRPDGRYLDLACLVLDALRDFAHESGNAFTGFDALLITVREHFADADPDDLRYVLNVLARPTELWAVERDGDKATLVRDKQTNLVERTHYADDYRLTAVGRAAVSIASNIAGFVYAEGDALKLLRAIEMGDFAAVPAFCDGLLDTIRYTSVGLRQEIERGHVDRESDGLPGRCQVAANASDPGTRSTRGRAPSPAARA
;
A
#
# COMPACT_ATOMS: atom_id res chain seq x y z
N MET A 1 8.32 -3.45 15.66
CA MET A 1 6.97 -3.78 15.13
C MET A 1 6.71 -5.29 15.25
N ASN A 2 5.57 -5.74 15.80
CA ASN A 2 5.22 -7.17 15.83
C ASN A 2 4.31 -7.55 14.65
N CYS A 3 4.92 -7.94 13.52
CA CYS A 3 4.20 -8.25 12.28
C CYS A 3 3.69 -9.70 12.19
N LEU A 4 4.06 -10.59 13.12
CA LEU A 4 3.79 -12.03 13.01
C LEU A 4 2.30 -12.38 12.86
N PRO A 5 1.34 -11.76 13.60
CA PRO A 5 -0.07 -12.06 13.43
C PRO A 5 -0.59 -11.67 12.03
N LEU A 6 -0.19 -10.50 11.53
CA LEU A 6 -0.52 -10.07 10.17
C LEU A 6 0.08 -11.01 9.15
N LEU A 7 1.36 -11.35 9.29
CA LEU A 7 2.05 -12.25 8.36
C LEU A 7 1.34 -13.61 8.26
N ARG A 8 0.84 -14.15 9.36
CA ARG A 8 0.08 -15.42 9.37
C ARG A 8 -1.21 -15.33 8.54
N VAL A 9 -1.98 -14.26 8.71
CA VAL A 9 -3.23 -14.05 7.97
C VAL A 9 -2.92 -13.73 6.51
N SER A 10 -2.04 -12.77 6.26
CA SER A 10 -1.61 -12.35 4.93
C SER A 10 -1.01 -13.50 4.14
N ALA A 11 -0.23 -14.38 4.76
CA ALA A 11 0.31 -15.56 4.08
C ALA A 11 -0.79 -16.46 3.54
N ARG A 12 -1.87 -16.72 4.30
CA ARG A 12 -2.98 -17.55 3.83
C ARG A 12 -3.83 -16.89 2.77
N LEU A 13 -4.01 -15.58 2.86
CA LEU A 13 -4.69 -14.81 1.80
C LEU A 13 -3.86 -14.76 0.53
N LEU A 14 -2.54 -14.63 0.66
CA LEU A 14 -1.61 -14.68 -0.46
C LEU A 14 -1.57 -16.07 -1.09
N ASP A 15 -1.53 -17.14 -0.29
CA ASP A 15 -1.62 -18.53 -0.79
C ASP A 15 -2.90 -18.74 -1.64
N LEU A 16 -4.01 -18.08 -1.27
CA LEU A 16 -5.27 -18.14 -2.03
C LEU A 16 -5.21 -17.28 -3.29
N HIS A 17 -4.65 -16.07 -3.21
CA HIS A 17 -4.46 -15.17 -4.35
C HIS A 17 -3.57 -15.82 -5.42
N ASP A 18 -2.46 -16.43 -5.01
CA ASP A 18 -1.49 -17.06 -5.90
C ASP A 18 -1.90 -18.49 -6.30
N SER A 19 -3.04 -18.98 -5.77
CA SER A 19 -3.53 -20.30 -6.12
C SER A 19 -3.80 -20.40 -7.63
N GLN A 20 -3.05 -21.25 -8.32
CA GLN A 20 -3.23 -21.54 -9.76
C GLN A 20 -4.44 -22.46 -10.01
N ARG A 21 -5.45 -22.39 -9.15
CA ARG A 21 -6.52 -23.36 -9.08
C ARG A 21 -7.61 -22.99 -10.06
N VAL A 22 -7.96 -23.92 -10.93
CA VAL A 22 -9.11 -23.77 -11.84
C VAL A 22 -10.42 -24.00 -11.06
N PRO A 23 -11.46 -23.17 -11.28
CA PRO A 23 -12.77 -23.40 -10.68
C PRO A 23 -13.29 -24.82 -10.93
N GLY A 24 -13.81 -25.48 -9.89
CA GLY A 24 -14.40 -26.82 -9.99
C GLY A 24 -13.44 -28.02 -9.82
N ASN A 25 -12.12 -27.79 -9.76
CA ASN A 25 -11.17 -28.89 -9.50
C ASN A 25 -11.23 -29.38 -8.03
N SER A 26 -10.61 -30.52 -7.75
CA SER A 26 -10.44 -31.04 -6.37
C SER A 26 -9.44 -30.19 -5.56
N PRO A 27 -9.58 -30.07 -4.23
CA PRO A 27 -8.70 -29.25 -3.40
C PRO A 27 -7.33 -29.92 -3.29
N VAL A 28 -6.43 -29.55 -4.21
CA VAL A 28 -5.00 -29.82 -4.07
C VAL A 28 -4.40 -28.57 -3.44
N TYR A 29 -3.82 -28.73 -2.25
CA TYR A 29 -3.06 -27.65 -1.63
C TYR A 29 -1.76 -27.48 -2.42
N THR A 30 -1.65 -26.37 -3.15
CA THR A 30 -0.40 -25.99 -3.80
C THR A 30 0.62 -25.71 -2.69
N GLN A 31 1.61 -26.59 -2.53
CA GLN A 31 2.81 -26.23 -1.77
C GLN A 31 3.61 -25.27 -2.63
N GLU A 32 3.60 -23.99 -2.29
CA GLU A 32 4.55 -23.06 -2.87
C GLU A 32 5.94 -23.41 -2.36
N ASP A 33 6.84 -23.68 -3.30
CA ASP A 33 8.26 -23.67 -3.02
C ASP A 33 8.60 -22.19 -2.76
N ARG A 34 8.67 -21.81 -1.47
CA ARG A 34 9.20 -20.52 -1.03
C ARG A 34 10.65 -20.74 -0.62
N PRO A 35 11.61 -20.79 -1.58
CA PRO A 35 13.02 -20.97 -1.29
C PRO A 35 13.57 -19.68 -0.68
N GLY A 36 13.21 -19.41 0.56
CA GLY A 36 13.76 -18.35 1.40
C GLY A 36 14.62 -18.96 2.49
N ARG A 37 15.62 -18.21 2.94
CA ARG A 37 16.41 -18.60 4.10
C ARG A 37 15.50 -18.57 5.34
N PRO A 38 15.41 -19.65 6.14
CA PRO A 38 14.49 -19.75 7.26
C PRO A 38 15.00 -19.03 8.53
N ASP A 39 16.00 -18.16 8.40
CA ASP A 39 16.66 -17.47 9.52
C ASP A 39 15.98 -16.15 9.90
N GLY A 40 15.01 -15.69 9.11
CA GLY A 40 14.21 -14.49 9.42
C GLY A 40 14.96 -13.15 9.30
N ARG A 41 16.25 -13.17 8.94
CA ARG A 41 17.13 -11.98 8.97
C ARG A 41 16.57 -10.81 8.16
N TYR A 42 16.13 -11.05 6.93
CA TYR A 42 15.59 -10.00 6.06
C TYR A 42 14.22 -9.47 6.51
N LEU A 43 13.41 -10.32 7.16
CA LEU A 43 12.14 -9.87 7.74
C LEU A 43 12.39 -8.95 8.94
N ASP A 44 13.36 -9.29 9.78
CA ASP A 44 13.73 -8.48 10.93
C ASP A 44 14.32 -7.13 10.49
N LEU A 45 15.22 -7.16 9.50
CA LEU A 45 15.76 -5.95 8.87
C LEU A 45 14.66 -5.07 8.28
N ALA A 46 13.67 -5.64 7.59
CA ALA A 46 12.52 -4.90 7.07
C ALA A 46 11.70 -4.26 8.20
N CYS A 47 11.48 -4.96 9.31
CA CYS A 47 10.75 -4.42 10.45
C CYS A 47 11.48 -3.23 11.08
N LEU A 48 12.79 -3.36 11.30
CA LEU A 48 13.62 -2.29 11.84
C LEU A 48 13.61 -1.04 10.95
N VAL A 49 13.73 -1.23 9.63
CA VAL A 49 13.72 -0.11 8.68
C VAL A 49 12.36 0.60 8.67
N LEU A 50 11.26 -0.16 8.74
CA LEU A 50 9.91 0.42 8.79
C LEU A 50 9.66 1.16 10.11
N ASP A 51 10.15 0.64 11.23
CA ASP A 51 10.11 1.34 12.52
C ASP A 51 10.96 2.62 12.48
N ALA A 52 12.19 2.55 11.98
CA ALA A 52 13.07 3.72 11.85
C ALA A 52 12.44 4.81 10.97
N LEU A 53 11.89 4.44 9.81
CA LEU A 53 11.20 5.39 8.93
C LEU A 53 9.93 5.97 9.55
N ARG A 54 9.22 5.23 10.41
CA ARG A 54 8.09 5.78 11.18
C ARG A 54 8.59 6.84 12.15
N ASP A 55 9.66 6.55 12.87
CA ASP A 55 10.17 7.44 13.90
C ASP A 55 10.74 8.73 13.26
N PHE A 56 11.49 8.62 12.16
CA PHE A 56 11.90 9.77 11.35
C PHE A 56 10.70 10.55 10.80
N ALA A 57 9.64 9.86 10.36
CA ALA A 57 8.43 10.51 9.87
C ALA A 57 7.69 11.27 10.99
N HIS A 58 7.70 10.77 12.22
CA HIS A 58 7.13 11.43 13.38
C HIS A 58 7.87 12.75 13.68
N GLU A 59 9.21 12.72 13.66
CA GLU A 59 10.04 13.89 13.96
C GLU A 59 10.03 14.94 12.86
N SER A 60 10.05 14.51 11.59
CA SER A 60 10.26 15.40 10.43
C SER A 60 8.98 15.76 9.67
N GLY A 61 7.83 15.19 10.05
CA GLY A 61 6.57 15.34 9.29
C GLY A 61 6.59 14.54 7.98
N ASN A 62 7.14 13.33 8.00
CA ASN A 62 7.29 12.43 6.85
C ASN A 62 8.16 13.01 5.72
N ALA A 63 9.25 13.69 6.10
CA ALA A 63 10.30 14.08 5.16
C ALA A 63 11.09 12.86 4.67
N PHE A 64 11.81 13.06 3.57
CA PHE A 64 12.72 12.05 3.03
C PHE A 64 13.92 11.87 3.96
N THR A 65 14.28 10.61 4.22
CA THR A 65 15.39 10.20 5.08
C THR A 65 16.49 9.58 4.23
N GLY A 66 17.71 10.06 4.37
CA GLY A 66 18.85 9.55 3.60
C GLY A 66 19.27 8.14 4.01
N PHE A 67 19.83 7.39 3.06
CA PHE A 67 20.32 6.03 3.26
C PHE A 67 21.27 5.90 4.46
N ASP A 68 22.22 6.83 4.63
CA ASP A 68 23.22 6.75 5.70
C ASP A 68 22.59 6.87 7.10
N ALA A 69 21.55 7.70 7.24
CA ALA A 69 20.81 7.83 8.50
C ALA A 69 20.11 6.51 8.86
N LEU A 70 19.48 5.87 7.87
CA LEU A 70 18.85 4.55 8.06
C LEU A 70 19.88 3.47 8.39
N LEU A 71 21.03 3.48 7.72
CA LEU A 71 22.10 2.51 7.97
C LEU A 71 22.67 2.65 9.39
N ILE A 72 22.81 3.87 9.90
CA ILE A 72 23.23 4.13 11.28
C ILE A 72 22.23 3.48 12.26
N THR A 73 20.94 3.78 12.13
CA THR A 73 19.88 3.22 13.00
C THR A 73 19.82 1.68 12.93
N VAL A 74 19.97 1.11 11.72
CA VAL A 74 20.02 -0.34 11.55
C VAL A 74 21.24 -0.93 12.27
N ARG A 75 22.41 -0.29 12.18
CA ARG A 75 23.64 -0.77 12.80
C ARG A 75 23.67 -0.72 14.32
N GLU A 76 22.82 0.10 14.93
CA GLU A 76 22.61 0.06 16.38
C GLU A 76 22.03 -1.29 16.84
N HIS A 77 21.28 -1.97 15.97
CA HIS A 77 20.66 -3.28 16.24
C HIS A 77 21.42 -4.44 15.59
N PHE A 78 21.99 -4.20 14.41
CA PHE A 78 22.76 -5.16 13.62
C PHE A 78 24.12 -4.57 13.26
N ALA A 79 25.10 -4.68 14.16
CA ALA A 79 26.42 -4.09 13.99
C ALA A 79 27.14 -4.55 12.70
N ASP A 80 26.87 -5.77 12.25
CA ASP A 80 27.40 -6.39 11.03
C ASP A 80 26.51 -6.17 9.79
N ALA A 81 25.51 -5.28 9.85
CA ALA A 81 24.62 -5.04 8.73
C ALA A 81 25.39 -4.57 7.49
N ASP A 82 25.29 -5.38 6.43
CA ASP A 82 25.82 -5.07 5.12
C ASP A 82 24.96 -3.98 4.46
N PRO A 83 25.56 -2.88 3.93
CA PRO A 83 24.81 -1.87 3.20
C PRO A 83 23.99 -2.43 2.03
N ASP A 84 24.46 -3.49 1.38
CA ASP A 84 23.76 -4.09 0.23
C ASP A 84 22.53 -4.90 0.66
N ASP A 85 22.56 -5.52 1.85
CA ASP A 85 21.38 -6.15 2.45
C ASP A 85 20.29 -5.10 2.74
N LEU A 86 20.68 -3.94 3.27
CA LEU A 86 19.76 -2.84 3.52
C LEU A 86 19.16 -2.29 2.22
N ARG A 87 20.00 -2.08 1.19
CA ARG A 87 19.52 -1.67 -0.15
C ARG A 87 18.56 -2.69 -0.74
N TYR A 88 18.87 -3.98 -0.62
CA TYR A 88 18.00 -5.04 -1.08
C TYR A 88 16.62 -4.94 -0.43
N VAL A 89 16.55 -4.84 0.90
CA VAL A 89 15.28 -4.71 1.63
C VAL A 89 14.52 -3.45 1.22
N LEU A 90 15.18 -2.30 1.15
CA LEU A 90 14.54 -1.04 0.74
C LEU A 90 13.98 -1.13 -0.70
N ASN A 91 14.70 -1.77 -1.61
CA ASN A 91 14.24 -1.98 -2.99
C ASN A 91 13.03 -2.92 -3.04
N VAL A 92 13.00 -3.98 -2.22
CA VAL A 92 11.84 -4.87 -2.11
C VAL A 92 10.62 -4.10 -1.58
N LEU A 93 10.80 -3.30 -0.53
CA LEU A 93 9.71 -2.50 0.07
C LEU A 93 9.21 -1.37 -0.85
N ALA A 94 10.07 -0.88 -1.75
CA ALA A 94 9.71 0.17 -2.70
C ALA A 94 9.04 -0.36 -3.97
N ARG A 95 9.19 -1.65 -4.29
CA ARG A 95 8.62 -2.23 -5.51
C ARG A 95 7.14 -2.56 -5.30
N PRO A 96 6.23 -1.99 -6.11
CA PRO A 96 4.83 -2.39 -6.06
C PRO A 96 4.66 -3.82 -6.58
N THR A 97 3.80 -4.57 -5.90
CA THR A 97 3.25 -5.86 -6.33
C THR A 97 1.82 -5.67 -6.83
N GLU A 98 1.46 -6.32 -7.93
CA GLU A 98 0.10 -6.22 -8.47
C GLU A 98 -0.83 -7.20 -7.76
N LEU A 99 -1.97 -6.71 -7.28
CA LEU A 99 -3.00 -7.52 -6.65
C LEU A 99 -4.29 -7.46 -7.45
N TRP A 100 -4.93 -8.61 -7.61
CA TRP A 100 -6.23 -8.73 -8.25
C TRP A 100 -7.26 -9.11 -7.20
N ALA A 101 -8.32 -8.32 -7.11
CA ALA A 101 -9.40 -8.50 -6.14
C ALA A 101 -10.77 -8.46 -6.84
N VAL A 102 -11.77 -9.07 -6.20
CA VAL A 102 -13.16 -8.96 -6.65
C VAL A 102 -13.90 -8.06 -5.67
N GLU A 103 -14.29 -6.89 -6.14
CA GLU A 103 -15.17 -5.99 -5.40
C GLU A 103 -16.62 -6.38 -5.64
N ARG A 104 -17.41 -6.45 -4.57
CA ARG A 104 -18.83 -6.81 -4.63
C ARG A 104 -19.66 -5.61 -4.22
N ASP A 105 -20.47 -5.10 -5.13
CA ASP A 105 -21.48 -4.08 -4.88
C ASP A 105 -22.86 -4.68 -5.19
N GLY A 106 -23.56 -5.10 -4.13
CA GLY A 106 -24.78 -5.90 -4.24
C GLY A 106 -24.56 -7.21 -4.99
N ASP A 107 -25.34 -7.41 -6.07
CA ASP A 107 -25.25 -8.60 -6.94
C ASP A 107 -24.15 -8.50 -8.01
N LYS A 108 -23.46 -7.36 -8.14
CA LYS A 108 -22.39 -7.19 -9.13
C LYS A 108 -21.03 -7.48 -8.51
N ALA A 109 -20.28 -8.35 -9.18
CA ALA A 109 -18.89 -8.65 -8.86
C ALA A 109 -18.00 -8.07 -9.96
N THR A 110 -17.11 -7.14 -9.60
CA THR A 110 -16.19 -6.48 -10.53
C THR A 110 -14.76 -6.86 -10.19
N LEU A 111 -13.97 -7.20 -11.21
CA LEU A 111 -12.53 -7.43 -11.05
C LEU A 111 -11.81 -6.09 -10.95
N VAL A 112 -11.09 -5.88 -9.86
CA VAL A 112 -10.29 -4.69 -9.59
C VAL A 112 -8.81 -5.09 -9.53
N ARG A 113 -7.96 -4.23 -10.08
CA ARG A 113 -6.50 -4.38 -10.05
C ARG A 113 -5.90 -3.24 -9.25
N ASP A 114 -5.15 -3.58 -8.21
CA ASP A 114 -4.42 -2.62 -7.38
C ASP A 114 -2.91 -2.77 -7.60
N LYS A 115 -2.22 -1.63 -7.69
CA LYS A 115 -0.76 -1.52 -7.83
C LYS A 115 -0.14 -0.63 -6.76
N GLN A 116 -0.93 -0.01 -5.88
CA GLN A 116 -0.46 0.90 -4.84
C GLN A 116 -0.05 0.12 -3.59
N THR A 117 0.86 -0.84 -3.74
CA THR A 117 1.25 -1.78 -2.66
C THR A 117 2.66 -1.54 -2.12
N ASN A 118 3.41 -0.58 -2.67
CA ASN A 118 4.73 -0.23 -2.17
C ASN A 118 4.61 0.44 -0.79
N LEU A 119 5.46 0.00 0.15
CA LEU A 119 5.47 0.51 1.53
C LEU A 119 6.41 1.70 1.67
N VAL A 120 7.44 1.77 0.82
CA VAL A 120 8.45 2.81 0.81
C VAL A 120 8.47 3.51 -0.54
N GLU A 121 8.73 4.81 -0.51
CA GLU A 121 9.02 5.62 -1.68
C GLU A 121 10.49 6.04 -1.65
N ARG A 122 11.16 5.92 -2.81
CA ARG A 122 12.58 6.29 -2.98
C ARG A 122 12.69 7.44 -3.97
N THR A 123 13.53 8.42 -3.67
CA THR A 123 13.86 9.49 -4.62
C THR A 123 14.79 8.97 -5.73
N HIS A 124 14.60 9.46 -6.96
CA HIS A 124 15.40 9.00 -8.10
C HIS A 124 16.87 9.45 -8.07
N TYR A 125 17.21 10.48 -7.29
CA TYR A 125 18.49 11.18 -7.40
C TYR A 125 19.37 11.12 -6.16
N ALA A 126 18.84 10.80 -4.98
CA ALA A 126 19.56 10.99 -3.72
C ALA A 126 19.53 9.78 -2.77
N ASP A 127 18.94 8.65 -3.16
CA ASP A 127 18.76 7.48 -2.28
C ASP A 127 18.14 7.85 -0.93
N ASP A 128 17.14 8.74 -0.99
CA ASP A 128 16.34 9.06 0.17
C ASP A 128 15.03 8.28 0.14
N TYR A 129 14.56 7.92 1.33
CA TYR A 129 13.42 7.04 1.53
C TYR A 129 12.39 7.68 2.46
N ARG A 130 11.11 7.38 2.24
CA ARG A 130 10.03 7.69 3.18
C ARG A 130 8.95 6.62 3.14
N LEU A 131 8.12 6.55 4.17
CA LEU A 131 6.93 5.70 4.12
C LEU A 131 5.89 6.28 3.16
N THR A 132 5.30 5.40 2.35
CA THR A 132 4.10 5.71 1.57
C THR A 132 2.89 5.78 2.49
N ALA A 133 1.74 6.22 1.97
CA ALA A 133 0.49 6.12 2.73
C ALA A 133 0.21 4.66 3.15
N VAL A 134 0.37 3.71 2.23
CA VAL A 134 0.15 2.29 2.54
C VAL A 134 1.17 1.76 3.56
N GLY A 135 2.43 2.16 3.46
CA GLY A 135 3.46 1.82 4.44
C GLY A 135 3.13 2.30 5.85
N ARG A 136 2.72 3.57 5.99
CA ARG A 136 2.32 4.13 7.29
C ARG A 136 1.08 3.42 7.85
N ALA A 137 0.08 3.13 7.02
CA ALA A 137 -1.09 2.36 7.45
C ALA A 137 -0.69 0.96 7.94
N ALA A 138 0.16 0.25 7.20
CA ALA A 138 0.61 -1.08 7.55
C ALA A 138 1.37 -1.11 8.89
N VAL A 139 2.30 -0.16 9.10
CA VAL A 139 3.05 -0.04 10.36
C VAL A 139 2.12 0.30 11.53
N SER A 140 1.14 1.19 11.32
CA SER A 140 0.14 1.53 12.33
C SER A 140 -0.72 0.31 12.72
N ILE A 141 -1.25 -0.42 11.73
CA ILE A 141 -2.06 -1.62 11.96
C ILE A 141 -1.23 -2.69 12.69
N ALA A 142 0.00 -2.95 12.25
CA ALA A 142 0.88 -3.94 12.87
C ALA A 142 1.20 -3.60 14.34
N SER A 143 1.41 -2.31 14.63
CA SER A 143 1.66 -1.84 16.00
C SER A 143 0.42 -1.95 16.88
N ASN A 144 -0.77 -1.70 16.31
CA ASN A 144 -2.04 -1.68 17.02
C ASN A 144 -2.69 -3.06 17.20
N ILE A 145 -2.35 -4.08 16.40
CA ILE A 145 -2.96 -5.42 16.54
C ILE A 145 -2.69 -6.05 17.91
N ALA A 146 -1.51 -5.79 18.48
CA ALA A 146 -1.23 -6.20 19.85
C ALA A 146 -2.02 -5.35 20.86
N GLY A 147 -2.19 -4.04 20.61
CA GLY A 147 -2.87 -3.11 21.51
C GLY A 147 -4.40 -3.16 21.50
N PHE A 148 -5.04 -3.50 20.38
CA PHE A 148 -6.51 -3.45 20.26
C PHE A 148 -7.20 -4.44 21.19
N VAL A 149 -6.61 -5.62 21.39
CA VAL A 149 -7.11 -6.64 22.33
C VAL A 149 -7.02 -6.17 23.79
N TYR A 150 -6.12 -5.23 24.08
CA TYR A 150 -5.90 -4.70 25.42
C TYR A 150 -6.34 -3.24 25.57
N ALA A 151 -6.92 -2.59 24.55
CA ALA A 151 -7.22 -1.15 24.59
C ALA A 151 -8.13 -0.75 25.75
N GLU A 152 -9.10 -1.60 26.10
CA GLU A 152 -9.95 -1.42 27.28
C GLU A 152 -9.17 -1.61 28.60
N GLY A 153 -8.31 -2.63 28.65
CA GLY A 153 -7.41 -2.87 29.79
C GLY A 153 -6.32 -1.81 29.95
N ASP A 154 -5.86 -1.22 28.86
CA ASP A 154 -4.82 -0.19 28.82
C ASP A 154 -5.41 1.18 29.18
N ALA A 155 -6.65 1.47 28.78
CA ALA A 155 -7.42 2.60 29.30
C ALA A 155 -7.61 2.48 30.83
N LEU A 156 -7.88 1.27 31.33
CA LEU A 156 -7.99 1.00 32.76
C LEU A 156 -6.63 1.17 33.48
N LYS A 157 -5.53 0.68 32.89
CA LYS A 157 -4.16 0.88 33.42
C LYS A 157 -3.76 2.35 33.44
N LEU A 158 -4.09 3.12 32.40
CA LEU A 158 -3.82 4.55 32.34
C LEU A 158 -4.57 5.31 33.44
N LEU A 159 -5.85 4.98 33.63
CA LEU A 159 -6.65 5.54 34.73
C LEU A 159 -6.01 5.23 36.09
N ARG A 160 -5.57 3.99 36.30
CA ARG A 160 -4.90 3.57 37.55
C ARG A 160 -3.52 4.21 37.73
N ALA A 161 -2.75 4.39 36.66
CA ALA A 161 -1.45 5.08 36.71
C ALA A 161 -1.64 6.56 37.09
N ILE A 162 -2.67 7.23 36.55
CA ILE A 162 -3.04 8.60 36.94
C ILE A 162 -3.48 8.65 38.41
N GLU A 163 -4.32 7.70 38.85
CA GLU A 163 -4.76 7.61 40.25
C GLU A 163 -3.60 7.34 41.22
N MET A 164 -2.56 6.62 40.79
CA MET A 164 -1.38 6.30 41.58
C MET A 164 -0.22 7.29 41.41
N GLY A 165 -0.37 8.32 40.58
CA GLY A 165 0.64 9.36 40.35
C GLY A 165 1.86 8.91 39.53
N ASP A 166 1.76 7.80 38.80
CA ASP A 166 2.81 7.32 37.89
C ASP A 166 2.65 7.94 36.50
N PHE A 167 3.11 9.19 36.37
CA PHE A 167 2.96 9.97 35.15
C PHE A 167 3.99 9.62 34.07
N ALA A 168 4.99 8.78 34.34
CA ALA A 168 6.03 8.45 33.37
C ALA A 168 5.49 7.60 32.20
N ALA A 169 4.44 6.80 32.44
CA ALA A 169 3.81 5.95 31.44
C ALA A 169 2.80 6.69 30.53
N VAL A 170 2.33 7.87 30.96
CA VAL A 170 1.27 8.64 30.28
C VAL A 170 1.73 9.22 28.93
N PRO A 171 2.93 9.82 28.79
CA PRO A 171 3.42 10.36 27.52
C PRO A 171 3.48 9.31 26.41
N ALA A 172 4.08 8.14 26.67
CA ALA A 172 4.21 7.08 25.68
C ALA A 172 2.85 6.59 25.14
N PHE A 173 1.83 6.56 25.99
CA PHE A 173 0.47 6.21 25.58
C PHE A 173 -0.19 7.33 24.76
N CYS A 174 -0.03 8.59 25.19
CA CYS A 174 -0.52 9.76 24.46
C CYS A 174 0.14 9.87 23.07
N ASP A 175 1.43 9.55 22.94
CA ASP A 175 2.16 9.60 21.67
C ASP A 175 1.59 8.58 20.66
N GLY A 176 1.28 7.36 21.10
CA GLY A 176 0.61 6.35 20.24
C GLY A 176 -0.80 6.76 19.79
N LEU A 177 -1.57 7.43 20.66
CA LEU A 177 -2.87 8.01 20.31
C LEU A 177 -2.74 9.19 19.35
N LEU A 178 -1.78 10.08 19.59
CA LEU A 178 -1.48 11.23 18.74
C LEU A 178 -1.05 10.78 17.35
N ASP A 179 -0.25 9.72 17.24
CA ASP A 179 0.13 9.14 15.96
C ASP A 179 -1.08 8.61 15.20
N THR A 180 -1.99 7.92 15.90
CA THR A 180 -3.24 7.43 15.31
C THR A 180 -4.08 8.58 14.77
N ILE A 181 -4.29 9.62 15.58
CA ILE A 181 -5.10 10.81 15.22
C ILE A 181 -4.46 11.58 14.06
N ARG A 182 -3.15 11.84 14.14
CA ARG A 182 -2.39 12.55 13.09
C ARG A 182 -2.45 11.78 11.78
N TYR A 183 -2.30 10.46 11.83
CA TYR A 183 -2.37 9.61 10.65
C TYR A 183 -3.76 9.64 10.01
N THR A 184 -4.83 9.49 10.79
CA THR A 184 -6.21 9.63 10.29
C THR A 184 -6.50 11.04 9.75
N SER A 185 -5.94 12.08 10.36
CA SER A 185 -6.15 13.47 9.93
C SER A 185 -5.49 13.76 8.58
N VAL A 186 -4.30 13.23 8.34
CA VAL A 186 -3.62 13.31 7.03
C VAL A 186 -4.40 12.51 5.97
N GLY A 187 -4.88 11.31 6.32
CA GLY A 187 -5.74 10.52 5.44
C GLY A 187 -7.03 11.27 5.05
N LEU A 188 -7.71 11.89 6.02
CA LEU A 188 -8.91 12.69 5.77
C LEU A 188 -8.62 13.91 4.88
N ARG A 189 -7.50 14.61 5.08
CA ARG A 189 -7.11 15.73 4.21
C ARG A 189 -6.89 15.28 2.77
N GLN A 190 -6.21 14.15 2.58
CA GLN A 190 -5.95 13.60 1.24
C GLN A 190 -7.25 13.16 0.55
N GLU A 191 -8.20 12.59 1.28
CA GLU A 191 -9.52 12.25 0.74
C GLU A 191 -10.38 13.49 0.43
N ILE A 192 -10.29 14.54 1.25
CA ILE A 192 -10.95 15.83 0.99
C ILE A 192 -10.36 16.51 -0.25
N GLU A 193 -9.03 16.46 -0.41
CA GLU A 193 -8.33 17.00 -1.58
C GLU A 193 -8.69 16.21 -2.85
N ARG A 194 -8.73 14.87 -2.78
CA ARG A 194 -9.23 14.03 -3.89
C ARG A 194 -10.67 14.38 -4.26
N GLY A 195 -11.55 14.51 -3.27
CA GLY A 195 -12.95 14.91 -3.48
C GLY A 195 -13.16 16.36 -3.92
N HIS A 196 -12.16 17.25 -3.77
CA HIS A 196 -12.16 18.61 -4.33
C HIS A 196 -11.72 18.63 -5.79
N VAL A 197 -10.70 17.85 -6.15
CA VAL A 197 -10.22 17.73 -7.53
C VAL A 197 -11.28 17.09 -8.45
N ASP A 198 -12.05 16.13 -7.93
CA ASP A 198 -13.17 15.53 -8.66
C ASP A 198 -14.36 16.51 -8.86
N ARG A 199 -14.52 17.51 -7.99
CA ARG A 199 -15.55 18.56 -8.15
C ARG A 199 -15.12 19.69 -9.09
N GLU A 200 -13.83 20.02 -9.15
CA GLU A 200 -13.32 21.02 -10.10
C GLU A 200 -13.29 20.50 -11.55
N SER A 201 -13.13 19.19 -11.73
CA SER A 201 -13.16 18.54 -13.05
C SER A 201 -14.56 18.39 -13.65
N ASP A 202 -15.62 18.42 -12.83
CA ASP A 202 -17.03 18.45 -13.27
C ASP A 202 -17.58 19.88 -13.52
N GLY A 203 -16.75 20.92 -13.34
CA GLY A 203 -17.17 22.33 -13.28
C GLY A 203 -16.98 23.20 -14.53
N LEU A 204 -16.63 22.67 -15.71
CA LEU A 204 -16.39 23.49 -16.92
C LEU A 204 -17.26 23.07 -18.13
N PRO A 205 -18.36 23.80 -18.44
CA PRO A 205 -19.05 23.66 -19.71
C PRO A 205 -18.48 24.65 -20.75
N GLY A 206 -17.87 24.10 -21.80
CA GLY A 206 -17.94 24.63 -23.17
C GLY A 206 -17.09 25.85 -23.56
N ARG A 207 -16.18 25.63 -24.54
CA ARG A 207 -16.21 26.20 -25.91
C ARG A 207 -14.79 26.25 -26.50
N CYS A 208 -14.62 25.59 -27.64
CA CYS A 208 -14.13 26.21 -28.89
C CYS A 208 -14.08 25.16 -30.01
N GLN A 209 -15.20 25.00 -30.71
CA GLN A 209 -15.18 24.66 -32.13
C GLN A 209 -14.86 25.95 -32.89
N VAL A 210 -13.74 25.98 -33.61
CA VAL A 210 -13.61 26.81 -34.83
C VAL A 210 -12.92 25.97 -35.89
N ALA A 211 -13.67 25.76 -36.96
CA ALA A 211 -13.29 25.05 -38.16
C ALA A 211 -12.22 25.81 -38.97
N ALA A 212 -11.34 25.06 -39.63
CA ALA A 212 -10.56 25.55 -40.76
C ALA A 212 -10.68 24.54 -41.93
N ASN A 213 -11.42 25.00 -42.94
CA ASN A 213 -11.52 24.60 -44.35
C ASN A 213 -10.43 23.69 -44.93
N ALA A 214 -10.83 22.73 -45.78
CA ALA A 214 -10.53 22.82 -47.23
C ALA A 214 -11.26 21.74 -48.07
N SER A 215 -12.07 22.23 -49.02
CA SER A 215 -12.28 21.73 -50.40
C SER A 215 -12.87 20.33 -50.69
N ASP A 216 -14.15 20.34 -51.06
CA ASP A 216 -14.78 19.54 -52.13
C ASP A 216 -14.23 20.03 -53.51
N PRO A 217 -14.22 19.27 -54.64
CA PRO A 217 -15.41 18.64 -55.21
C PRO A 217 -15.23 17.25 -55.88
N GLY A 218 -16.33 16.53 -56.02
CA GLY A 218 -16.64 15.90 -57.32
C GLY A 218 -16.71 14.38 -57.38
N THR A 219 -17.90 13.87 -57.04
CA THR A 219 -18.73 12.94 -57.84
C THR A 219 -18.11 11.77 -58.64
N ARG A 220 -18.76 10.61 -58.41
CA ARG A 220 -19.09 9.51 -59.36
C ARG A 220 -18.10 8.33 -59.43
N SER A 221 -18.51 7.18 -58.88
CA SER A 221 -18.66 5.96 -59.70
C SER A 221 -19.32 4.83 -58.90
N THR A 222 -20.36 4.28 -59.50
CA THR A 222 -21.06 3.03 -59.21
C THR A 222 -20.18 1.80 -59.46
N ARG A 223 -20.42 0.72 -58.70
CA ARG A 223 -20.23 -0.74 -58.98
C ARG A 223 -20.00 -1.43 -57.63
N GLY A 224 -20.60 -2.56 -57.26
CA GLY A 224 -21.52 -3.48 -57.91
C GLY A 224 -21.87 -4.53 -56.86
N ARG A 225 -23.15 -4.94 -56.82
CA ARG A 225 -23.68 -5.94 -55.89
C ARG A 225 -23.71 -7.30 -56.60
N ALA A 226 -23.35 -8.35 -55.84
CA ALA A 226 -23.65 -9.79 -56.01
C ALA A 226 -22.83 -10.56 -57.08
N PRO A 227 -22.59 -11.90 -56.93
CA PRO A 227 -23.51 -12.85 -56.27
C PRO A 227 -22.93 -13.94 -55.34
N SER A 228 -23.88 -14.52 -54.59
CA SER A 228 -23.90 -15.83 -53.92
C SER A 228 -23.63 -16.99 -54.91
N PRO A 229 -23.34 -18.25 -54.49
CA PRO A 229 -24.43 -19.16 -54.08
C PRO A 229 -24.13 -20.24 -53.02
N ALA A 230 -25.19 -20.51 -52.24
CA ALA A 230 -25.76 -21.82 -51.91
C ALA A 230 -25.01 -22.83 -51.02
N ALA A 231 -25.57 -23.02 -49.82
CA ALA A 231 -25.73 -24.34 -49.20
C ALA A 231 -27.19 -24.81 -49.44
N ARG A 232 -27.32 -25.99 -50.08
CA ARG A 232 -28.48 -26.91 -49.99
C ARG A 232 -28.46 -27.49 -48.56
N ALA A 233 -29.55 -27.86 -47.88
CA ALA A 233 -30.92 -28.17 -48.23
C ALA A 233 -31.84 -27.82 -47.05
#